data_AF-A0A0F0HJM4-F1
#
_entry.id   AF-A0A0F0HJM4-F1
#
_cell.length_a   1.000
_cell.length_b   1.000
_cell.length_c   1.000
_cell.angle_alpha   90.00
_cell.angle_beta   90.00
_cell.angle_gamma   90.00
#
_symmetry.space_group_name_H-M   'P 1'
#
loop_
_entity.id
_entity.type
_entity.pdbx_description
1 polymer ?
#
loop_
_entity_poly.entity_id
_entity_poly.type
_entity_poly.pdbx_seq_one_letter_code
_entity_poly.pdbx_strand_id
1 'polypeptide(L)'
;MTANDCSIHPSTYYTHKSGTASARARRDAELVPIIKEIHESNHGVYGYRKVWAELNRRGHAVAQCTVSRLMKAEGLSGAVRGRRIVTTVSDKSVDRAPDLLKRNFVAGAPNRVWVA
;
A
#
# COMPACT_ATOMS: atom_id res chain seq x y z
N MET A 1 25.84 0.98 22.40
CA MET A 1 24.80 1.76 21.70
C MET A 1 23.86 0.78 21.00
N THR A 2 22.85 0.26 21.72
CA THR A 2 21.82 -0.60 21.12
C THR A 2 20.69 0.31 20.65
N ALA A 3 20.48 0.34 19.35
CA ALA A 3 19.42 1.10 18.69
C ALA A 3 18.06 0.75 19.30
N ASN A 4 17.43 1.76 19.91
CA ASN A 4 16.01 1.93 20.28
C ASN A 4 15.87 2.33 21.75
N ASP A 5 16.04 3.63 22.05
CA ASP A 5 15.65 4.26 23.32
C ASP A 5 14.12 4.36 23.45
N CYS A 6 13.46 3.20 23.51
CA CYS A 6 12.07 3.09 23.93
C CYS A 6 12.07 2.34 25.26
N SER A 7 11.56 2.96 26.33
CA SER A 7 11.42 2.32 27.65
C SER A 7 10.33 1.24 27.59
N ILE A 8 10.67 0.07 27.04
CA ILE A 8 9.85 -1.13 27.02
C ILE A 8 10.50 -2.11 27.98
N HIS A 9 9.73 -2.65 28.91
CA HIS A 9 10.24 -3.63 29.85
C HIS A 9 10.74 -4.89 29.10
N PRO A 10 11.92 -5.47 29.45
CA PRO A 10 12.51 -6.57 28.69
C PRO A 10 11.58 -7.77 28.52
N SER A 11 10.79 -8.14 29.54
CA SER A 11 9.84 -9.24 29.44
C SER A 11 8.77 -8.99 28.37
N THR A 12 8.25 -7.76 28.26
CA THR A 12 7.28 -7.37 27.22
C THR A 12 7.87 -7.50 25.83
N TYR A 13 9.14 -7.09 25.64
CA TYR A 13 9.84 -7.26 24.38
C TYR A 13 9.97 -8.74 24.00
N TYR A 14 10.42 -9.60 24.92
CA TYR A 14 10.59 -11.01 24.63
C TYR A 14 9.26 -11.74 24.42
N THR A 15 8.21 -11.44 25.19
CA THR A 15 6.87 -12.00 24.97
C THR A 15 6.28 -11.59 23.62
N HIS A 16 6.50 -10.35 23.18
CA HIS A 16 6.05 -9.93 21.84
C HIS A 16 6.91 -10.57 20.74
N LYS A 17 8.21 -10.77 20.98
CA LYS A 17 9.15 -11.38 20.04
C LYS A 17 8.93 -12.89 19.87
N SER A 18 8.58 -13.60 20.95
CA SER A 18 8.30 -15.04 20.96
C SER A 18 6.81 -15.36 20.88
N GLY A 19 5.96 -14.33 20.79
CA GLY A 19 4.51 -14.46 20.86
C GLY A 19 3.93 -15.28 19.72
N THR A 20 2.88 -16.04 20.03
CA THR A 20 2.08 -16.77 19.04
C THR A 20 1.37 -15.80 18.09
N ALA A 21 1.08 -16.26 16.88
CA ALA A 21 0.39 -15.44 15.88
C ALA A 21 -0.92 -14.88 16.44
N SER A 22 -1.13 -13.56 16.28
CA SER A 22 -2.37 -12.91 16.71
C SER A 22 -3.59 -13.54 16.05
N ALA A 23 -4.77 -13.41 16.67
CA ALA A 23 -6.03 -13.90 16.09
C ALA A 23 -6.26 -13.38 14.65
N ARG A 24 -5.85 -12.12 14.39
CA ARG A 24 -5.88 -11.54 13.05
C ARG A 24 -4.93 -12.25 12.09
N ALA A 25 -3.68 -12.47 12.51
CA ALA A 25 -2.68 -13.13 11.66
C ALA A 25 -3.09 -14.58 11.32
N ARG A 26 -3.68 -15.30 12.28
CA ARG A 26 -4.26 -16.63 12.05
C ARG A 26 -5.40 -16.59 11.03
N ARG A 27 -6.36 -15.68 11.21
CA ARG A 27 -7.49 -15.53 10.26
C ARG A 27 -7.00 -15.12 8.87
N ASP A 28 -6.02 -14.22 8.80
CA ASP A 28 -5.41 -13.82 7.53
C ASP A 28 -4.75 -15.04 6.84
N ALA A 29 -4.02 -15.88 7.59
CA ALA A 29 -3.42 -17.10 7.07
C ALA A 29 -4.44 -18.14 6.58
N GLU A 30 -5.63 -18.20 7.18
CA GLU A 30 -6.75 -19.04 6.71
C GLU A 30 -7.38 -18.49 5.41
N LEU A 31 -7.43 -17.16 5.25
CA LEU A 31 -8.06 -16.52 4.08
C LEU A 31 -7.15 -16.47 2.85
N VAL A 32 -5.84 -16.35 3.02
CA VAL A 32 -4.85 -16.31 1.94
C VAL A 32 -4.98 -17.47 0.94
N PRO A 33 -5.05 -18.76 1.35
CA PRO A 33 -5.18 -19.86 0.40
C PRO A 33 -6.48 -19.80 -0.39
N ILE A 34 -7.60 -19.42 0.23
CA ILE A 34 -8.90 -19.28 -0.45
C ILE A 34 -8.84 -18.14 -1.48
N ILE A 35 -8.20 -17.02 -1.14
CA ILE A 35 -7.98 -15.90 -2.06
C ILE A 35 -7.14 -16.34 -3.26
N LYS A 36 -6.06 -17.11 -3.04
CA LYS A 36 -5.20 -17.65 -4.10
C LYS A 36 -5.96 -18.59 -5.02
N GLU A 37 -6.73 -19.51 -4.45
CA GLU A 37 -7.57 -20.46 -5.22
C GLU A 37 -8.59 -19.72 -6.09
N ILE A 38 -9.31 -18.74 -5.55
CA ILE A 38 -10.25 -17.93 -6.32
C ILE A 38 -9.53 -17.17 -7.44
N HIS A 39 -8.36 -16.61 -7.15
CA HIS A 39 -7.60 -15.86 -8.13
C HIS A 39 -7.10 -16.76 -9.28
N GLU A 40 -6.54 -17.92 -8.95
CA GLU A 40 -5.99 -18.90 -9.89
C GLU A 40 -7.10 -19.55 -10.74
N SER A 41 -8.21 -19.97 -10.12
CA SER A 41 -9.38 -20.52 -10.83
C SER A 41 -10.02 -19.53 -11.81
N ASN A 42 -9.80 -18.22 -11.61
CA ASN A 42 -10.22 -17.17 -12.53
C ASN A 42 -9.07 -16.65 -13.42
N HIS A 43 -8.00 -17.45 -13.59
CA HIS A 43 -6.84 -17.16 -14.44
C HIS A 43 -6.16 -15.81 -14.15
N GLY A 44 -6.20 -15.36 -12.90
CA GLY A 44 -5.65 -14.07 -12.49
C GLY A 44 -6.46 -12.85 -12.92
N VAL A 45 -7.61 -13.02 -13.57
CA VAL A 45 -8.45 -11.90 -14.03
C VAL A 45 -9.09 -11.17 -12.85
N TYR A 46 -9.38 -11.87 -11.76
CA TYR A 46 -10.10 -11.31 -10.62
C TYR A 46 -9.18 -10.47 -9.73
N GLY A 47 -9.46 -9.17 -9.67
CA GLY A 47 -8.92 -8.27 -8.63
C GLY A 47 -9.73 -8.32 -7.34
N TYR A 48 -9.29 -7.59 -6.31
CA TYR A 48 -9.85 -7.68 -4.95
C TYR A 48 -11.36 -7.50 -4.84
N ARG A 49 -11.99 -6.68 -5.69
CA ARG A 49 -13.45 -6.51 -5.68
C ARG A 49 -14.19 -7.78 -6.10
N LYS A 50 -13.70 -8.47 -7.13
CA LYS A 50 -14.31 -9.70 -7.65
C LYS A 50 -14.00 -10.88 -6.71
N VAL A 51 -12.77 -10.96 -6.20
CA VAL A 51 -12.40 -11.95 -5.18
C VAL A 51 -13.25 -11.78 -3.92
N TRP A 52 -13.46 -10.54 -3.47
CA TRP A 52 -14.33 -10.25 -2.32
C TRP A 52 -15.79 -10.69 -2.57
N ALA A 53 -16.33 -10.41 -3.76
CA ALA A 53 -17.68 -10.87 -4.11
C ALA A 53 -17.76 -12.40 -4.13
N GLU A 54 -16.75 -13.09 -4.65
CA GLU A 54 -16.67 -14.55 -4.63
C GLU A 54 -16.56 -15.13 -3.22
N LEU A 55 -15.70 -14.55 -2.37
CA LEU A 55 -15.60 -14.93 -0.95
C LEU A 55 -16.95 -14.83 -0.23
N ASN A 56 -17.69 -13.74 -0.44
CA ASN A 56 -19.02 -13.58 0.13
C ASN A 56 -20.02 -14.61 -0.42
N ARG A 57 -19.97 -14.93 -1.72
CA ARG A 57 -20.80 -15.99 -2.33
C ARG A 57 -20.51 -17.36 -1.74
N ARG A 58 -19.27 -17.62 -1.35
CA ARG A 58 -18.83 -18.85 -0.65
C ARG A 58 -19.08 -18.80 0.87
N GLY A 59 -19.69 -17.74 1.40
CA GLY A 59 -20.03 -17.61 2.82
C GLY A 59 -18.92 -17.05 3.71
N HIS A 60 -17.79 -16.62 3.16
CA HIS A 60 -16.71 -15.99 3.92
C HIS A 60 -16.96 -14.49 4.09
N ALA A 61 -17.60 -14.11 5.20
CA ALA A 61 -17.82 -12.70 5.54
C ALA A 61 -16.49 -12.01 5.89
N VAL A 62 -15.97 -11.21 4.94
CA VAL A 62 -14.71 -10.47 5.09
C VAL A 62 -14.86 -9.05 4.55
N ALA A 63 -14.26 -8.07 5.24
CA ALA A 63 -14.23 -6.69 4.77
C ALA A 63 -13.41 -6.57 3.48
N GLN A 64 -13.87 -5.74 2.54
CA GLN A 64 -13.20 -5.53 1.25
C GLN A 64 -11.76 -5.02 1.42
N CYS A 65 -11.50 -4.17 2.42
CA CYS A 65 -10.17 -3.67 2.75
C CYS A 65 -9.20 -4.79 3.19
N THR A 66 -9.70 -5.85 3.83
CA THR A 66 -8.89 -7.02 4.19
C THR A 66 -8.48 -7.80 2.95
N VAL A 67 -9.41 -8.07 2.04
CA VAL A 67 -9.09 -8.77 0.77
C VAL A 67 -8.08 -7.96 -0.04
N SER A 68 -8.28 -6.65 -0.18
CA SER A 68 -7.34 -5.77 -0.89
C SER A 68 -5.94 -5.79 -0.26
N ARG A 69 -5.86 -5.75 1.08
CA ARG A 69 -4.60 -5.79 1.82
C ARG A 69 -3.88 -7.14 1.64
N LEU A 70 -4.59 -8.25 1.76
CA LEU A 70 -4.04 -9.59 1.63
C LEU A 70 -3.57 -9.86 0.20
N MET A 71 -4.37 -9.51 -0.81
CA MET A 71 -3.93 -9.62 -2.21
C MET A 71 -2.67 -8.81 -2.48
N LYS A 72 -2.58 -7.57 -1.95
CA LYS A 72 -1.36 -6.76 -2.09
C LYS A 72 -0.15 -7.40 -1.40
N ALA A 73 -0.33 -7.96 -0.20
CA ALA A 73 0.74 -8.63 0.54
C ALA A 73 1.25 -9.88 -0.20
N GLU A 74 0.36 -10.60 -0.88
CA GLU A 74 0.68 -11.79 -1.68
C GLU A 74 1.10 -11.48 -3.13
N GLY A 75 1.17 -10.20 -3.52
CA GLY A 75 1.53 -9.80 -4.89
C GLY A 75 0.45 -10.10 -5.95
N LEU A 76 -0.78 -10.40 -5.53
CA LEU A 76 -1.90 -10.71 -6.43
C LEU A 76 -2.57 -9.44 -6.93
N SER A 77 -2.85 -9.37 -8.22
CA SER A 77 -3.56 -8.26 -8.84
C SER A 77 -4.46 -8.77 -9.95
N GLY A 78 -5.62 -8.14 -10.13
CA GLY A 78 -6.52 -8.49 -11.23
C GLY A 78 -5.99 -7.98 -12.57
N ALA A 79 -6.41 -8.61 -13.66
CA ALA A 79 -6.08 -8.16 -15.00
C ALA A 79 -6.58 -6.71 -15.23
N VAL A 80 -5.66 -5.83 -15.64
CA VAL A 80 -5.94 -4.46 -16.03
C VAL A 80 -5.82 -4.37 -17.55
N ARG A 81 -6.89 -3.94 -18.23
CA ARG A 81 -6.86 -3.72 -19.67
C ARG A 81 -6.17 -2.39 -19.99
N GLY A 82 -5.23 -2.43 -20.93
CA GLY A 82 -4.57 -1.25 -21.46
C GLY A 82 -3.17 -1.03 -20.89
N ARG A 83 -2.33 -0.35 -21.68
CA ARG A 83 -1.01 0.10 -21.25
C ARG A 83 -1.18 1.34 -20.38
N ARG A 84 -0.38 1.47 -19.31
CA ARG A 84 -0.20 2.77 -18.65
C ARG A 84 0.45 3.73 -19.66
N ILE A 85 -0.36 4.61 -20.26
CA ILE A 85 0.14 5.65 -21.16
C ILE A 85 0.83 6.71 -20.29
N VAL A 86 2.15 6.82 -20.45
CA VAL A 86 2.91 7.95 -19.91
C VAL A 86 3.02 8.95 -21.06
N THR A 87 2.13 9.95 -21.06
CA THR A 87 2.07 10.97 -22.13
C THR A 87 3.34 11.83 -22.17
N THR A 88 3.95 12.06 -21.02
CA THR A 88 5.09 12.95 -20.87
C THR A 88 6.13 12.30 -19.98
N VAL A 89 7.30 12.01 -20.54
CA VAL A 89 8.48 11.65 -19.77
C VAL A 89 9.29 12.94 -19.63
N SER A 90 9.43 13.46 -18.42
CA SER A 90 10.26 14.65 -18.17
C SER A 90 11.70 14.32 -18.56
N ASP A 91 12.21 15.03 -19.55
CA ASP A 91 13.63 15.01 -19.86
C ASP A 91 14.38 15.67 -18.68
N LYS A 92 15.37 14.97 -18.15
CA LYS A 92 16.20 15.46 -17.03
C LYS A 92 17.38 16.32 -17.52
N SER A 93 17.64 16.31 -18.83
CA SER A 93 18.69 17.10 -19.47
C SER A 93 18.23 18.49 -19.88
N VAL A 94 16.91 18.72 -19.92
CA VAL A 94 16.34 20.05 -20.19
C VAL A 94 16.55 20.93 -18.97
N ASP A 95 17.13 22.11 -19.20
CA ASP A 95 17.39 23.08 -18.16
C ASP A 95 16.05 23.52 -17.54
N ARG A 96 15.92 23.35 -16.23
CA ARG A 96 14.68 23.70 -15.53
C ARG A 96 14.67 25.19 -15.29
N ALA A 97 13.49 25.80 -15.36
CA ALA A 97 13.32 27.16 -14.90
C ALA A 97 13.88 27.29 -13.47
N PRO A 98 14.78 28.26 -13.23
CA PRO A 98 15.43 28.40 -11.94
C PRO A 98 14.38 28.73 -10.87
N ASP A 99 14.49 28.09 -9.71
CA ASP A 99 13.70 28.47 -8.54
C ASP A 99 14.27 29.77 -7.94
N LEU A 100 13.78 30.89 -8.47
CA LEU A 100 14.19 32.23 -8.05
C LEU A 100 13.89 32.53 -6.58
N LEU A 101 12.91 31.82 -6.00
CA LEU A 101 12.50 32.00 -4.62
C LEU A 101 13.17 31.02 -3.66
N LYS A 102 13.90 30.03 -4.18
CA LYS A 102 14.56 28.97 -3.37
C LYS A 102 13.59 28.36 -2.35
N ARG A 103 12.34 28.13 -2.77
CA ARG A 103 11.22 27.66 -1.93
C ARG A 103 10.81 28.58 -0.77
N ASN A 104 11.22 29.85 -0.75
CA ASN A 104 10.73 30.84 0.19
C ASN A 104 9.54 31.61 -0.41
N PHE A 105 8.33 31.20 -0.03
CA PHE A 105 7.08 31.82 -0.48
C PHE A 105 6.57 32.92 0.46
N VAL A 106 7.32 33.25 1.51
CA VAL A 106 6.93 34.30 2.46
C VAL A 106 7.34 35.66 1.91
N ALA A 107 6.35 36.52 1.63
CA ALA A 107 6.55 37.90 1.23
C ALA A 107 6.22 38.85 2.39
N GLY A 108 7.09 39.84 2.65
CA GLY A 108 6.87 40.82 3.72
C GLY A 108 5.73 41.83 3.45
N ALA A 109 5.22 41.89 2.22
CA ALA A 109 4.09 42.72 1.82
C ALA A 109 3.49 42.19 0.50
N PRO A 110 2.23 42.55 0.17
CA PRO A 110 1.65 42.26 -1.15
C PRO A 110 2.51 42.79 -2.31
N ASN A 111 2.41 42.19 -3.50
CA ASN A 111 3.07 42.65 -4.73
C ASN A 111 4.61 42.67 -4.70
N ARG A 112 5.25 41.94 -3.79
CA ARG A 112 6.72 41.85 -3.67
C ARG A 112 7.35 40.66 -4.39
N VAL A 113 6.56 39.63 -4.66
CA VAL A 113 7.02 38.40 -5.31
C VAL A 113 6.07 38.09 -6.44
N TRP A 114 6.63 37.93 -7.64
CA TRP A 114 5.89 37.63 -8.86
C TRP A 114 6.54 36.41 -9.53
N VAL A 115 5.72 35.48 -9.98
CA VAL A 115 6.14 34.34 -10.79
C VAL A 115 5.51 34.55 -12.17
N ALA A 116 6.34 34.53 -13.21
CA ALA A 116 5.91 34.63 -14.61
C ALA A 116 5.76 33.24 -15.22
#